data_AF-A0A4R2F3K3-F1
#
_entry.id   AF-A0A4R2F3K3-F1
#
_cell.length_a   1.000
_cell.length_b   1.000
_cell.length_c   1.000
_cell.angle_alpha   90.00
_cell.angle_beta   90.00
_cell.angle_gamma   90.00
#
_symmetry.space_group_name_H-M   'P 1'
#
loop_
_entity.id
_entity.type
_entity.pdbx_description
1 polymer ?
#
loop_
_entity_poly.entity_id
_entity_poly.type
_entity_poly.pdbx_seq_one_letter_code
_entity_poly.pdbx_strand_id
1 'polypeptide(L)'
;MKLVVMHYLRSLRERSELDAILPDLLAESGFEVLTRPRRGTRQAGVDVAAIGPDPERDGARSLFLFTIKSGDLTREHWDTGQQAVRPSLNEIFDDYIPNRIPPHFTNLPVVICVCMGGEMREDVRAQWSGFCEKNEKANIHFAEWNGDRLADLILSGMLRAELIEIENRGLFQKALAMLDQPDVAYRHFSHLLNTIFTKPKNHSERTRQLRKAYLCLWIIFVWARDAGNLETAYLASELVLLRSWPHCDSTRQRKGATQQERWAHFDQVVKLHLIIGHLLLVEKIGPFANKRYALSMAVNSRSAVDINIALFETLGRLSLHGLWLNTVSARQETAFEQAMSEEANKVLNIAIEMLNANPVLGIPVRDDFAIELALFMRLADMCDRVPNVANYIRNMSDQLCNGLINRLHYPTPTVEYRDVLAHPRDRSDGYFEEHTCAGILYTLLLTWLVMIGDTERAERLRNTLLEHASHMTHQIWIPDNQTDEVFWDGYREHGLSVPGLPIIESLDAVFDLINRVIEEHPLHERVSAVKIGWVPIFLTACRHYRMPVPPHIWLGNHHSKPDDSPPEQAMSDTDRKQSQGG
;
A
#
# COMPACT_ATOMS: atom_id res chain seq x y z
N MET A 1 -28.20 2.21 -5.70
CA MET A 1 -26.87 2.86 -5.63
C MET A 1 -26.86 4.08 -4.71
N LYS A 2 -27.80 5.04 -4.81
CA LYS A 2 -27.86 6.22 -3.91
C LYS A 2 -27.81 5.86 -2.43
N LEU A 3 -28.61 4.88 -2.00
CA LEU A 3 -28.57 4.36 -0.62
C LEU A 3 -27.19 3.85 -0.18
N VAL A 4 -26.43 3.21 -1.07
CA VAL A 4 -25.09 2.70 -0.76
C VAL A 4 -24.11 3.84 -0.52
N VAL A 5 -24.17 4.88 -1.37
CA VAL A 5 -23.33 6.07 -1.25
C VAL A 5 -23.72 6.90 -0.04
N MET A 6 -25.02 7.05 0.24
CA MET A 6 -25.50 7.73 1.45
C MET A 6 -25.07 7.01 2.72
N HIS A 7 -25.14 5.68 2.76
CA HIS A 7 -24.62 4.91 3.89
C HIS A 7 -23.12 5.16 4.06
N TYR A 8 -22.33 5.08 2.97
CA TYR A 8 -20.90 5.43 3.00
C TYR A 8 -20.65 6.81 3.60
N LEU A 9 -21.36 7.85 3.14
CA LEU A 9 -21.18 9.23 3.61
C LEU A 9 -21.56 9.40 5.09
N ARG A 10 -22.62 8.72 5.54
CA ARG A 10 -23.03 8.72 6.96
C ARG A 10 -22.06 7.95 7.86
N SER A 11 -21.40 6.93 7.31
CA SER A 11 -20.40 6.08 7.99
C SER A 11 -19.02 6.72 8.13
N LEU A 12 -18.81 7.94 7.60
CA LEU A 12 -17.56 8.67 7.77
C LEU A 12 -17.43 9.12 9.23
N ARG A 13 -16.42 8.58 9.93
CA ARG A 13 -16.20 8.85 11.36
C ARG A 13 -15.35 10.10 11.54
N GLU A 14 -14.32 10.24 10.73
CA GLU A 14 -13.43 11.38 10.77
C GLU A 14 -13.71 12.37 9.63
N ARG A 15 -13.56 13.65 9.94
CA ARG A 15 -13.57 14.73 8.94
C ARG A 15 -12.54 14.49 7.83
N SER A 16 -11.39 13.93 8.19
CA SER A 16 -10.28 13.62 7.28
C SER A 16 -10.69 12.72 6.11
N GLU A 17 -11.73 11.90 6.29
CA GLU A 17 -12.25 10.99 5.27
C GLU A 17 -13.05 11.74 4.20
N LEU A 18 -13.88 12.72 4.59
CA LEU A 18 -14.61 13.57 3.65
C LEU A 18 -13.67 14.59 2.97
N ASP A 19 -12.70 15.11 3.73
CA ASP A 19 -11.60 15.94 3.23
C ASP A 19 -10.82 15.24 2.09
N ALA A 20 -10.71 13.92 2.14
CA ALA A 20 -9.97 13.12 1.17
C ALA A 20 -10.69 12.96 -0.18
N ILE A 21 -12.03 13.02 -0.21
CA ILE A 21 -12.83 12.78 -1.42
C ILE A 21 -13.48 14.04 -2.01
N LEU A 22 -13.80 15.04 -1.18
CA LEU A 22 -14.55 16.23 -1.61
C LEU A 22 -13.84 17.03 -2.73
N PRO A 23 -12.51 17.28 -2.66
CA PRO A 23 -11.82 17.99 -3.75
C PRO A 23 -12.00 17.32 -5.11
N ASP A 24 -11.96 16.00 -5.15
CA ASP A 24 -12.05 15.24 -6.40
C ASP A 24 -13.49 15.21 -6.91
N LEU A 25 -14.47 15.14 -6.00
CA LEU A 25 -15.89 15.26 -6.32
C LEU A 25 -16.22 16.64 -6.94
N LEU A 26 -15.68 17.71 -6.37
CA LEU A 26 -15.83 19.07 -6.87
C LEU A 26 -15.21 19.21 -8.26
N ALA A 27 -13.99 18.70 -8.46
CA ALA A 27 -13.32 18.74 -9.75
C ALA A 27 -14.12 18.01 -10.86
N GLU A 28 -14.72 16.86 -10.55
CA GLU A 28 -15.59 16.13 -11.49
C GLU A 28 -16.93 16.83 -11.74
N SER A 29 -17.34 17.71 -10.84
CA SER A 29 -18.56 18.54 -10.97
C SER A 29 -18.30 19.88 -11.67
N GLY A 30 -17.10 20.08 -12.23
CA GLY A 30 -16.73 21.28 -12.98
C GLY A 30 -16.17 22.43 -12.13
N PHE A 31 -15.79 22.17 -10.88
CA PHE A 31 -15.16 23.16 -10.02
C PHE A 31 -13.63 23.19 -10.21
N GLU A 32 -13.07 24.38 -10.10
CA GLU A 32 -11.63 24.62 -9.98
C GLU A 32 -11.25 24.66 -8.49
N VAL A 33 -10.60 23.61 -7.98
CA VAL A 33 -10.19 23.52 -6.57
C VAL A 33 -8.93 24.35 -6.34
N LEU A 34 -9.06 25.42 -5.55
CA LEU A 34 -7.97 26.34 -5.21
C LEU A 34 -7.14 25.84 -4.03
N THR A 35 -7.80 25.27 -3.02
CA THR A 35 -7.15 24.83 -1.78
C THR A 35 -7.65 23.45 -1.39
N ARG A 36 -6.72 22.54 -1.10
CA ARG A 36 -7.01 21.21 -0.53
C ARG A 36 -6.75 21.22 0.98
N PRO A 37 -7.40 20.36 1.76
CA PRO A 37 -7.21 20.29 3.21
C PRO A 37 -5.75 19.98 3.56
N ARG A 38 -5.18 20.68 4.56
CA ARG A 38 -3.79 20.49 5.04
C ARG A 38 -3.76 20.27 6.55
N ARG A 39 -2.95 19.33 7.04
CA ARG A 39 -2.72 19.11 8.47
C ARG A 39 -1.75 20.17 9.04
N GLY A 40 -2.03 20.70 10.22
CA GLY A 40 -1.08 21.49 11.02
C GLY A 40 -1.01 23.00 10.74
N THR A 41 -1.60 23.50 9.65
CA THR A 41 -1.68 24.95 9.36
C THR A 41 -3.08 25.48 9.62
N ARG A 42 -3.20 26.64 10.28
CA ARG A 42 -4.50 27.30 10.52
C ARG A 42 -5.14 27.71 9.17
N GLN A 43 -6.27 27.08 8.84
CA GLN A 43 -6.98 27.27 7.56
C GLN A 43 -8.11 28.32 7.63
N ALA A 44 -8.17 29.11 8.71
CA ALA A 44 -9.15 30.19 8.88
C ALA A 44 -10.60 29.75 8.62
N GLY A 45 -10.99 28.61 9.20
CA GLY A 45 -12.31 28.01 9.02
C GLY A 45 -12.61 27.36 7.66
N VAL A 46 -11.73 27.43 6.67
CA VAL A 46 -11.96 26.87 5.31
C VAL A 46 -11.20 25.57 5.07
N ASP A 47 -12.00 24.53 4.92
CA ASP A 47 -11.73 23.16 4.46
C ASP A 47 -11.04 23.08 3.11
N VAL A 48 -11.87 23.48 2.17
CA VAL A 48 -11.66 23.45 0.73
C VAL A 48 -12.17 24.77 0.19
N ALA A 49 -11.40 25.39 -0.70
CA ALA A 49 -11.85 26.52 -1.49
C ALA A 49 -11.90 26.12 -2.95
N ALA A 50 -13.01 26.40 -3.62
CA ALA A 50 -13.20 26.05 -5.02
C ALA A 50 -14.04 27.09 -5.75
N ILE A 51 -13.81 27.24 -7.06
CA ILE A 51 -14.60 28.12 -7.91
C ILE A 51 -15.41 27.26 -8.86
N GLY A 52 -16.72 27.48 -8.90
CA GLY A 52 -17.59 26.69 -9.76
C GLY A 52 -18.92 27.36 -10.05
N PRO A 53 -19.77 26.68 -10.84
CA PRO A 53 -21.12 27.16 -11.12
C PRO A 53 -21.99 27.07 -9.86
N ASP A 54 -22.72 28.15 -9.57
CA ASP A 54 -23.72 28.21 -8.51
C ASP A 54 -25.12 27.92 -9.08
N PRO A 55 -25.69 26.71 -8.85
CA PRO A 55 -27.00 26.36 -9.38
C PRO A 55 -28.13 27.20 -8.79
N GLU A 56 -27.93 27.80 -7.61
CA GLU A 56 -28.92 28.68 -6.99
C GLU A 56 -28.89 30.10 -7.60
N ARG A 57 -27.90 30.36 -8.47
CA ARG A 57 -27.73 31.62 -9.20
C ARG A 57 -27.48 31.40 -10.69
N ASP A 58 -28.36 30.63 -11.32
CA ASP A 58 -28.36 30.38 -12.78
C ASP A 58 -27.00 29.91 -13.36
N GLY A 59 -26.20 29.23 -12.54
CA GLY A 59 -24.87 28.75 -12.92
C GLY A 59 -23.77 29.81 -12.91
N ALA A 60 -24.01 30.98 -12.29
CA ALA A 60 -23.01 32.02 -12.14
C ALA A 60 -21.77 31.49 -11.42
N ARG A 61 -20.59 31.94 -11.87
CA ARG A 61 -19.31 31.51 -11.30
C ARG A 61 -19.12 32.15 -9.92
N SER A 62 -19.03 31.33 -8.88
CA SER A 62 -18.92 31.76 -7.48
C SER A 62 -17.74 31.10 -6.77
N LEU A 63 -17.22 31.75 -5.74
CA LEU A 63 -16.20 31.22 -4.84
C LEU A 63 -16.86 30.47 -3.68
N PHE A 64 -16.67 29.16 -3.61
CA PHE A 64 -17.18 28.30 -2.57
C PHE A 64 -16.12 28.08 -1.49
N LEU A 65 -16.48 28.37 -0.24
CA LEU A 65 -15.65 28.15 0.95
C LEU A 65 -16.31 27.06 1.79
N PHE A 66 -15.76 25.85 1.77
CA PHE A 66 -16.34 24.71 2.46
C PHE A 66 -15.76 24.57 3.87
N THR A 67 -16.62 24.48 4.88
CA THR A 67 -16.29 23.99 6.22
C THR A 67 -16.85 22.57 6.36
N ILE A 68 -15.98 21.60 6.56
CA ILE A 68 -16.32 20.16 6.51
C ILE A 68 -16.50 19.61 7.92
N LYS A 69 -17.53 18.79 8.12
CA LYS A 69 -17.84 18.03 9.35
C LYS A 69 -18.19 16.58 9.04
N SER A 70 -17.82 15.66 9.93
CA SER A 70 -18.22 14.25 9.82
C SER A 70 -19.60 14.02 10.44
N GLY A 71 -20.32 13.02 9.92
CA GLY A 71 -21.62 12.60 10.44
C GLY A 71 -22.71 13.66 10.40
N ASP A 72 -23.65 13.57 11.34
CA ASP A 72 -24.76 14.50 11.51
C ASP A 72 -24.34 15.74 12.29
N LEU A 73 -24.81 16.91 11.86
CA LEU A 73 -24.62 18.13 12.64
C LEU A 73 -25.67 18.22 13.75
N THR A 74 -25.18 18.24 15.00
CA THR A 74 -26.00 18.33 16.22
C THR A 74 -25.64 19.56 17.04
N ARG A 75 -26.43 19.88 18.07
CA ARG A 75 -26.20 21.07 18.91
C ARG A 75 -24.80 21.14 19.53
N GLU A 76 -24.20 19.99 19.85
CA GLU A 76 -22.85 19.92 20.42
C GLU A 76 -21.79 20.46 19.44
N HIS A 77 -21.99 20.21 18.15
CA HIS A 77 -21.09 20.63 17.09
C HIS A 77 -21.23 22.11 16.70
N TRP A 78 -22.23 22.83 17.20
CA TRP A 78 -22.51 24.20 16.77
C TRP A 78 -21.51 25.20 17.36
N ASP A 79 -21.42 25.26 18.69
CA ASP A 79 -20.62 26.24 19.43
C ASP A 79 -19.45 25.63 20.24
N THR A 80 -19.47 24.32 20.51
CA THR A 80 -18.58 23.72 21.51
C THR A 80 -17.50 22.84 20.88
N GLY A 81 -16.24 23.03 21.29
CA GLY A 81 -15.09 22.22 20.87
C GLY A 81 -14.23 22.87 19.79
N GLN A 82 -13.01 22.33 19.60
CA GLN A 82 -12.05 22.84 18.60
C GLN A 82 -12.56 22.73 17.15
N GLN A 83 -13.52 21.86 16.88
CA GLN A 83 -14.13 21.67 15.58
C GLN A 83 -15.61 22.07 15.56
N ALA A 84 -16.00 23.07 16.35
CA ALA A 84 -17.34 23.63 16.25
C ALA A 84 -17.55 24.38 14.91
N VAL A 85 -18.78 24.40 14.41
CA VAL A 85 -19.12 25.06 13.13
C VAL A 85 -19.04 26.57 13.24
N ARG A 86 -19.71 27.17 14.22
CA ARG A 86 -19.82 28.64 14.29
C ARG A 86 -18.46 29.33 14.46
N PRO A 87 -17.51 28.84 15.28
CA PRO A 87 -16.17 29.43 15.32
C PRO A 87 -15.46 29.37 13.97
N SER A 88 -15.55 28.25 13.23
CA SER A 88 -15.00 28.16 11.88
C SER A 88 -15.64 29.18 10.94
N LEU A 89 -16.97 29.34 10.97
CA LEU A 89 -17.65 30.34 10.16
C LEU A 89 -17.21 31.77 10.51
N ASN A 90 -17.02 32.08 11.79
CA ASN A 90 -16.50 33.38 12.21
C ASN A 90 -15.08 33.61 11.68
N GLU A 91 -14.19 32.61 11.73
CA GLU A 91 -12.84 32.73 11.15
C GLU A 91 -12.85 33.01 9.63
N ILE A 92 -13.87 32.53 8.90
CA ILE A 92 -14.04 32.85 7.48
C ILE A 92 -14.26 34.35 7.28
N PHE A 93 -15.08 34.97 8.13
CA PHE A 93 -15.34 36.40 8.08
C PHE A 93 -14.16 37.23 8.58
N ASP A 94 -13.54 36.80 9.66
CA ASP A 94 -12.53 37.58 10.38
C ASP A 94 -11.14 37.48 9.75
N ASP A 95 -10.82 36.36 9.08
CA ASP A 95 -9.50 36.12 8.47
C ASP A 95 -9.56 35.72 6.99
N TYR A 96 -10.37 34.72 6.62
CA TYR A 96 -10.27 34.16 5.26
C TYR A 96 -10.69 35.16 4.16
N ILE A 97 -11.89 35.71 4.26
CA ILE A 97 -12.42 36.65 3.24
C ILE A 97 -11.55 37.91 3.13
N PRO A 98 -11.15 38.57 4.23
CA PRO A 98 -10.33 39.79 4.15
C PRO A 98 -8.91 39.56 3.66
N ASN A 99 -8.28 38.44 4.04
CA ASN A 99 -6.82 38.29 3.92
C ASN A 99 -6.35 37.21 2.95
N ARG A 100 -7.22 36.23 2.59
CA ARG A 100 -6.79 34.99 1.91
C ARG A 100 -7.40 34.79 0.52
N ILE A 101 -8.41 35.57 0.13
CA ILE A 101 -8.95 35.52 -1.23
C ILE A 101 -7.96 36.19 -2.19
N PRO A 102 -7.51 35.50 -3.26
CA PRO A 102 -6.65 36.11 -4.25
C PRO A 102 -7.31 37.33 -4.94
N PRO A 103 -6.57 38.41 -5.25
CA PRO A 103 -7.14 39.66 -5.77
C PRO A 103 -7.98 39.52 -7.06
N HIS A 104 -7.68 38.50 -7.86
CA HIS A 104 -8.41 38.21 -9.11
C HIS A 104 -9.76 37.50 -8.89
N PHE A 105 -10.08 37.10 -7.66
CA PHE A 105 -11.34 36.45 -7.29
C PHE A 105 -12.21 37.31 -6.35
N THR A 106 -11.75 38.49 -5.92
CA THR A 106 -12.47 39.35 -4.97
C THR A 106 -13.85 39.81 -5.46
N ASN A 107 -14.05 39.86 -6.78
CA ASN A 107 -15.31 40.27 -7.40
C ASN A 107 -16.33 39.13 -7.57
N LEU A 108 -15.94 37.89 -7.28
CA LEU A 108 -16.86 36.75 -7.37
C LEU A 108 -17.78 36.73 -6.15
N PRO A 109 -19.06 36.33 -6.31
CA PRO A 109 -19.91 36.03 -5.18
C PRO A 109 -19.30 34.93 -4.31
N VAL A 110 -19.35 35.08 -2.99
CA VAL A 110 -18.85 34.11 -2.02
C VAL A 110 -20.00 33.26 -1.50
N VAL A 111 -19.84 31.94 -1.52
CA VAL A 111 -20.79 30.98 -0.94
C VAL A 111 -20.07 30.19 0.16
N ILE A 112 -20.47 30.41 1.40
CA ILE A 112 -19.94 29.70 2.56
C ILE A 112 -20.77 28.43 2.75
N CYS A 113 -20.15 27.27 2.58
CA CYS A 113 -20.80 25.98 2.59
C CYS A 113 -20.45 25.19 3.85
N VAL A 114 -21.46 24.77 4.62
CA VAL A 114 -21.25 23.73 5.62
C VAL A 114 -21.50 22.38 4.94
N CYS A 115 -20.44 21.58 4.87
CA CYS A 115 -20.42 20.29 4.18
C CYS A 115 -20.36 19.15 5.19
N MET A 116 -21.28 18.19 5.10
CA MET A 116 -21.38 17.07 6.04
C MET A 116 -21.85 15.79 5.36
N GLY A 117 -21.33 14.65 5.82
CA GLY A 117 -21.73 13.33 5.31
C GLY A 117 -23.11 12.87 5.78
N GLY A 118 -23.58 13.38 6.91
CA GLY A 118 -24.92 13.14 7.47
C GLY A 118 -25.90 14.26 7.16
N GLU A 119 -26.79 14.55 8.09
CA GLU A 119 -27.81 15.60 7.99
C GLU A 119 -27.66 16.65 9.09
N MET A 120 -28.13 17.87 8.80
CA MET A 120 -28.30 18.89 9.84
C MET A 120 -29.55 18.58 10.66
N ARG A 121 -29.36 18.23 11.93
CA ARG A 121 -30.48 17.89 12.82
C ARG A 121 -31.31 19.13 13.17
N GLU A 122 -32.58 18.89 13.46
CA GLU A 122 -33.58 19.93 13.74
C GLU A 122 -33.20 20.84 14.92
N ASP A 123 -32.44 20.30 15.89
CA ASP A 123 -31.98 21.02 17.06
C ASP A 123 -30.91 22.10 16.77
N VAL A 124 -30.32 22.09 15.56
CA VAL A 124 -29.35 23.11 15.08
C VAL A 124 -29.94 24.00 13.98
N ARG A 125 -30.99 23.54 13.26
CA ARG A 125 -31.61 24.28 12.14
C ARG A 125 -31.89 25.74 12.48
N ALA A 126 -32.52 26.01 13.62
CA ALA A 126 -32.85 27.38 14.05
C ALA A 126 -31.60 28.25 14.27
N GLN A 127 -30.52 27.67 14.78
CA GLN A 127 -29.25 28.38 15.03
C GLN A 127 -28.52 28.67 13.72
N TRP A 128 -28.53 27.71 12.80
CA TRP A 128 -27.99 27.87 11.45
C TRP A 128 -28.75 28.95 10.68
N SER A 129 -30.08 28.87 10.59
CA SER A 129 -30.91 29.88 9.92
C SER A 129 -30.70 31.27 10.51
N GLY A 130 -30.72 31.40 11.84
CA GLY A 130 -30.46 32.69 12.49
C GLY A 130 -29.03 33.22 12.25
N PHE A 131 -28.04 32.34 12.09
CA PHE A 131 -26.69 32.74 11.71
C PHE A 131 -26.61 33.21 10.26
N CYS A 132 -27.27 32.50 9.33
CA CYS A 132 -27.34 32.88 7.92
C CYS A 132 -27.99 34.25 7.76
N GLU A 133 -29.21 34.44 8.30
CA GLU A 133 -29.96 35.70 8.21
C GLU A 133 -29.16 36.89 8.75
N LYS A 134 -28.40 36.69 9.83
CA LYS A 134 -27.61 37.75 10.47
C LYS A 134 -26.36 38.14 9.67
N ASN A 135 -25.75 37.20 8.95
CA ASN A 135 -24.44 37.39 8.32
C ASN A 135 -24.48 37.42 6.79
N GLU A 136 -25.63 37.13 6.17
CA GLU A 136 -25.82 37.19 4.74
C GLU A 136 -25.69 38.64 4.23
N LYS A 137 -25.02 38.81 3.10
CA LYS A 137 -24.74 40.10 2.47
C LYS A 137 -24.96 40.00 0.97
N ALA A 138 -25.02 41.14 0.26
CA ALA A 138 -25.22 41.15 -1.19
C ALA A 138 -24.22 40.30 -2.01
N ASN A 139 -23.01 40.05 -1.48
CA ASN A 139 -21.98 39.20 -2.10
C ASN A 139 -21.83 37.84 -1.38
N ILE A 140 -22.21 37.73 -0.11
CA ILE A 140 -21.89 36.56 0.73
C ILE A 140 -23.17 35.79 1.05
N HIS A 141 -23.19 34.51 0.68
CA HIS A 141 -24.34 33.62 0.84
C HIS A 141 -23.94 32.33 1.54
N PHE A 142 -24.93 31.56 1.97
CA PHE A 142 -24.72 30.31 2.70
C PHE A 142 -25.39 29.13 1.99
N ALA A 143 -24.76 27.97 2.05
CA ALA A 143 -25.35 26.74 1.53
C ALA A 143 -25.10 25.55 2.49
N GLU A 144 -26.09 24.64 2.54
CA GLU A 144 -25.98 23.35 3.19
C GLU A 144 -25.65 22.28 2.14
N TRP A 145 -24.56 21.53 2.38
CA TRP A 145 -24.18 20.38 1.58
C TRP A 145 -24.19 19.13 2.46
N ASN A 146 -25.35 18.47 2.51
CA ASN A 146 -25.56 17.26 3.30
C ASN A 146 -25.28 15.98 2.49
N GLY A 147 -25.37 14.84 3.17
CA GLY A 147 -25.10 13.53 2.58
C GLY A 147 -25.97 13.19 1.36
N ASP A 148 -27.21 13.69 1.29
CA ASP A 148 -28.09 13.46 0.15
C ASP A 148 -27.59 14.19 -1.10
N ARG A 149 -27.25 15.48 -0.95
CA ARG A 149 -26.67 16.31 -2.03
C ARG A 149 -25.33 15.75 -2.49
N LEU A 150 -24.46 15.35 -1.55
CA LEU A 150 -23.17 14.74 -1.86
C LEU A 150 -23.33 13.40 -2.60
N ALA A 151 -24.29 12.58 -2.20
CA ALA A 151 -24.59 11.33 -2.88
C ALA A 151 -25.06 11.57 -4.32
N ASP A 152 -25.91 12.58 -4.54
CA ASP A 152 -26.33 12.95 -5.89
C ASP A 152 -25.15 13.42 -6.74
N LEU A 153 -24.27 14.27 -6.21
CA LEU A 153 -23.06 14.71 -6.91
C LEU A 153 -22.13 13.52 -7.27
N ILE A 154 -21.95 12.58 -6.34
CA ILE A 154 -21.15 11.38 -6.58
C ILE A 154 -21.77 10.57 -7.72
N LEU A 155 -23.10 10.39 -7.72
CA LEU A 155 -23.80 9.62 -8.74
C LEU A 155 -23.91 10.32 -10.08
N SER A 156 -24.03 11.65 -10.12
CA SER A 156 -24.17 12.44 -11.34
C SER A 156 -22.84 12.83 -11.96
N GLY A 157 -21.75 12.84 -11.18
CA GLY A 157 -20.39 13.20 -11.58
C GLY A 157 -19.45 11.99 -11.68
N MET A 158 -18.90 11.57 -10.53
CA MET A 158 -17.86 10.53 -10.46
C MET A 158 -18.35 9.14 -10.93
N LEU A 159 -19.59 8.78 -10.57
CA LEU A 159 -20.24 7.50 -10.87
C LEU A 159 -21.37 7.63 -11.92
N ARG A 160 -21.28 8.67 -12.78
CA ARG A 160 -22.29 8.97 -13.82
C ARG A 160 -22.60 7.73 -14.65
N ALA A 161 -23.88 7.54 -14.99
CA ALA A 161 -24.40 6.31 -15.60
C ALA A 161 -23.71 5.86 -16.89
N GLU A 162 -23.06 6.79 -17.61
CA GLU A 162 -22.30 6.53 -18.83
C GLU A 162 -20.90 5.93 -18.57
N LEU A 163 -20.42 5.93 -17.33
CA LEU A 163 -19.08 5.48 -16.94
C LEU A 163 -19.06 4.29 -16.00
N ILE A 164 -20.22 4.01 -15.41
CA ILE A 164 -20.51 2.75 -14.76
C ILE A 164 -21.78 2.27 -15.42
N GLU A 165 -21.62 1.63 -16.58
CA GLU A 165 -22.68 0.86 -17.25
C GLU A 165 -23.46 0.04 -16.19
N ILE A 166 -24.74 -0.23 -16.44
CA ILE A 166 -25.63 -0.90 -15.47
C ILE A 166 -24.97 -2.17 -14.90
N GLU A 167 -24.24 -2.90 -15.73
CA GLU A 167 -23.49 -4.11 -15.39
C GLU A 167 -22.35 -3.84 -14.39
N ASN A 168 -21.58 -2.77 -14.57
CA ASN A 168 -20.48 -2.38 -13.67
C ASN A 168 -20.99 -1.92 -12.30
N ARG A 169 -22.20 -1.32 -12.24
CA ARG A 169 -22.85 -0.98 -10.96
C ARG A 169 -23.17 -2.26 -10.19
N GLY A 170 -23.62 -3.28 -10.90
CA GLY A 170 -23.84 -4.62 -10.35
C GLY A 170 -22.58 -5.23 -9.77
N LEU A 171 -21.43 -5.10 -10.44
CA LEU A 171 -20.14 -5.62 -9.94
C LEU A 171 -19.73 -4.93 -8.64
N PHE A 172 -19.81 -3.60 -8.58
CA PHE A 172 -19.47 -2.87 -7.38
C PHE A 172 -20.40 -3.21 -6.20
N GLN A 173 -21.70 -3.31 -6.46
CA GLN A 173 -22.67 -3.72 -5.44
C GLN A 173 -22.43 -5.15 -4.95
N LYS A 174 -22.07 -6.07 -5.85
CA LYS A 174 -21.72 -7.44 -5.48
C LYS A 174 -20.44 -7.49 -4.63
N ALA A 175 -19.43 -6.68 -4.96
CA ALA A 175 -18.23 -6.57 -4.14
C ALA A 175 -18.55 -6.09 -2.72
N LEU A 176 -19.40 -5.06 -2.58
CA LEU A 176 -19.84 -4.56 -1.27
C LEU A 176 -20.77 -5.52 -0.52
N ALA A 177 -21.62 -6.27 -1.22
CA ALA A 177 -22.49 -7.26 -0.59
C ALA A 177 -21.72 -8.49 -0.08
N MET A 178 -20.52 -8.73 -0.61
CA MET A 178 -19.69 -9.91 -0.31
C MET A 178 -18.48 -9.57 0.57
N LEU A 179 -18.52 -8.47 1.34
CA LEU A 179 -17.40 -8.08 2.23
C LEU A 179 -16.99 -9.17 3.23
N ASP A 180 -17.94 -10.04 3.62
CA ASP A 180 -17.71 -11.21 4.48
C ASP A 180 -17.08 -12.41 3.76
N GLN A 181 -16.99 -12.36 2.43
CA GLN A 181 -16.30 -13.33 1.59
C GLN A 181 -15.24 -12.62 0.74
N PRO A 182 -14.06 -12.33 1.32
CA PRO A 182 -13.05 -11.47 0.68
C PRO A 182 -12.64 -11.92 -0.72
N ASP A 183 -12.52 -13.22 -0.97
CA ASP A 183 -12.18 -13.76 -2.30
C ASP A 183 -13.25 -13.44 -3.36
N VAL A 184 -14.53 -13.51 -2.97
CA VAL A 184 -15.65 -13.23 -3.88
C VAL A 184 -15.75 -11.73 -4.15
N ALA A 185 -15.62 -10.91 -3.09
CA ALA A 185 -15.59 -9.47 -3.24
C ALA A 185 -14.39 -9.01 -4.10
N TYR A 186 -13.21 -9.58 -3.89
CA TYR A 186 -12.01 -9.32 -4.67
C TYR A 186 -12.23 -9.60 -6.16
N ARG A 187 -12.82 -10.75 -6.53
CA ARG A 187 -13.10 -11.07 -7.94
C ARG A 187 -14.02 -10.05 -8.60
N HIS A 188 -15.11 -9.66 -7.93
CA HIS A 188 -16.03 -8.66 -8.47
C HIS A 188 -15.38 -7.28 -8.58
N PHE A 189 -14.58 -6.89 -7.60
CA PHE A 189 -13.88 -5.62 -7.61
C PHE A 189 -12.75 -5.58 -8.64
N SER A 190 -12.00 -6.68 -8.81
CA SER A 190 -10.98 -6.83 -9.85
C SER A 190 -11.60 -6.70 -11.25
N HIS A 191 -12.75 -7.33 -11.46
CA HIS A 191 -13.47 -7.17 -12.72
C HIS A 191 -13.93 -5.72 -12.95
N LEU A 192 -14.43 -5.04 -11.92
CA LEU A 192 -14.75 -3.62 -11.99
C LEU A 192 -13.52 -2.76 -12.35
N LEU A 193 -12.36 -3.01 -11.74
CA LEU A 193 -11.13 -2.27 -12.03
C LEU A 193 -10.65 -2.50 -13.46
N ASN A 194 -10.81 -3.70 -14.02
CA ASN A 194 -10.54 -3.95 -15.44
C ASN A 194 -11.43 -3.08 -16.35
N THR A 195 -12.69 -2.86 -15.97
CA THR A 195 -13.59 -1.97 -16.74
C THR A 195 -13.26 -0.49 -16.54
N ILE A 196 -12.81 -0.09 -15.34
CA ILE A 196 -12.39 1.29 -15.06
C ILE A 196 -11.10 1.61 -15.82
N PHE A 197 -10.07 0.77 -15.69
CA PHE A 197 -8.73 0.98 -16.26
C PHE A 197 -8.62 0.44 -17.69
N THR A 198 -9.46 0.97 -18.57
CA THR A 198 -9.33 0.77 -20.03
C THR A 198 -8.37 1.78 -20.65
N LYS A 199 -7.90 1.53 -21.88
CA LYS A 199 -7.00 2.43 -22.59
C LYS A 199 -7.60 3.86 -22.66
N PRO A 200 -7.00 4.86 -22.00
CA PRO A 200 -7.61 6.18 -21.89
C PRO A 200 -7.52 6.91 -23.24
N LYS A 201 -8.64 7.53 -23.65
CA LYS A 201 -8.73 8.31 -24.89
C LYS A 201 -7.91 9.60 -24.85
N ASN A 202 -7.81 10.21 -23.66
CA ASN A 202 -7.09 11.46 -23.44
C ASN A 202 -6.58 11.53 -21.99
N HIS A 203 -5.83 12.59 -21.68
CA HIS A 203 -5.26 12.81 -20.36
C HIS A 203 -6.29 13.04 -19.25
N SER A 204 -7.44 13.65 -19.55
CA SER A 204 -8.50 13.90 -18.57
C SER A 204 -9.18 12.60 -18.16
N GLU A 205 -9.50 11.71 -19.12
CA GLU A 205 -10.11 10.41 -18.82
C GLU A 205 -9.19 9.55 -17.96
N ARG A 206 -7.86 9.60 -18.20
CA ARG A 206 -6.89 8.89 -17.35
C ARG A 206 -6.96 9.34 -15.88
N THR A 207 -7.01 10.66 -15.63
CA THR A 207 -7.15 11.20 -14.27
C THR A 207 -8.49 10.80 -13.66
N ARG A 208 -9.55 10.82 -14.47
CA ARG A 208 -10.88 10.40 -14.05
C ARG A 208 -10.96 8.93 -13.64
N GLN A 209 -10.30 8.03 -14.36
CA GLN A 209 -10.20 6.60 -14.01
C GLN A 209 -9.58 6.40 -12.63
N LEU A 210 -8.49 7.12 -12.33
CA LEU A 210 -7.84 7.09 -11.02
C LEU A 210 -8.77 7.55 -9.90
N ARG A 211 -9.45 8.68 -10.09
CA ARG A 211 -10.42 9.23 -9.12
C ARG A 211 -11.57 8.26 -8.86
N LYS A 212 -12.09 7.60 -9.91
CA LYS A 212 -13.14 6.58 -9.78
C LYS A 212 -12.68 5.38 -8.96
N ALA A 213 -11.51 4.83 -9.28
CA ALA A 213 -10.95 3.69 -8.56
C ALA A 213 -10.72 4.02 -7.07
N TYR A 214 -10.17 5.21 -6.80
CA TYR A 214 -9.94 5.72 -5.45
C TYR A 214 -11.24 5.90 -4.65
N LEU A 215 -12.29 6.46 -5.26
CA LEU A 215 -13.61 6.57 -4.61
C LEU A 215 -14.21 5.19 -4.30
N CYS A 216 -14.12 4.24 -5.25
CA CYS A 216 -14.63 2.89 -5.03
C CYS A 216 -13.89 2.19 -3.87
N LEU A 217 -12.58 2.40 -3.77
CA LEU A 217 -11.76 1.90 -2.66
C LEU A 217 -12.18 2.50 -1.32
N TRP A 218 -12.41 3.81 -1.25
CA TRP A 218 -12.88 4.48 -0.03
C TRP A 218 -14.21 3.92 0.46
N ILE A 219 -15.15 3.70 -0.47
CA ILE A 219 -16.46 3.13 -0.13
C ILE A 219 -16.27 1.70 0.41
N ILE A 220 -15.47 0.85 -0.25
CA ILE A 220 -15.17 -0.50 0.24
C ILE A 220 -14.55 -0.45 1.63
N PHE A 221 -13.58 0.44 1.84
CA PHE A 221 -12.90 0.58 3.13
C PHE A 221 -13.85 0.96 4.26
N VAL A 222 -14.68 1.98 4.08
CA VAL A 222 -15.60 2.43 5.12
C VAL A 222 -16.63 1.35 5.46
N TRP A 223 -17.16 0.65 4.45
CA TRP A 223 -18.07 -0.47 4.68
C TRP A 223 -17.38 -1.66 5.37
N ALA A 224 -16.17 -2.02 4.93
CA ALA A 224 -15.36 -3.06 5.55
C ALA A 224 -15.03 -2.75 7.01
N ARG A 225 -14.73 -1.48 7.33
CA ARG A 225 -14.49 -1.01 8.69
C ARG A 225 -15.73 -1.13 9.56
N ASP A 226 -16.89 -0.73 9.04
CA ASP A 226 -18.15 -0.82 9.78
C ASP A 226 -18.62 -2.26 10.00
N ALA A 227 -18.39 -3.14 9.03
CA ALA A 227 -18.61 -4.58 9.17
C ALA A 227 -17.58 -5.26 10.09
N GLY A 228 -16.50 -4.56 10.49
CA GLY A 228 -15.42 -5.13 11.29
C GLY A 228 -14.55 -6.12 10.52
N ASN A 229 -14.60 -6.15 9.18
CA ASN A 229 -13.85 -7.05 8.32
C ASN A 229 -13.03 -6.28 7.27
N LEU A 230 -11.77 -5.96 7.61
CA LEU A 230 -10.87 -5.17 6.77
C LEU A 230 -10.15 -5.96 5.68
N GLU A 231 -10.30 -7.29 5.62
CA GLU A 231 -9.58 -8.16 4.68
C GLU A 231 -9.87 -7.76 3.23
N THR A 232 -11.15 -7.56 2.92
CA THR A 232 -11.58 -7.12 1.58
C THR A 232 -11.01 -5.75 1.22
N ALA A 233 -10.97 -4.81 2.17
CA ALA A 233 -10.41 -3.48 1.95
C ALA A 233 -8.91 -3.53 1.70
N TYR A 234 -8.18 -4.40 2.41
CA TYR A 234 -6.74 -4.57 2.22
C TYR A 234 -6.45 -5.10 0.80
N LEU A 235 -7.10 -6.20 0.39
CA LEU A 235 -6.93 -6.76 -0.96
C LEU A 235 -7.35 -5.78 -2.07
N ALA A 236 -8.45 -5.05 -1.86
CA ALA A 236 -8.89 -4.00 -2.79
C ALA A 236 -7.86 -2.87 -2.90
N SER A 237 -7.24 -2.47 -1.78
CA SER A 237 -6.26 -1.39 -1.77
C SER A 237 -4.98 -1.75 -2.51
N GLU A 238 -4.47 -2.98 -2.35
CA GLU A 238 -3.32 -3.48 -3.13
C GLU A 238 -3.64 -3.45 -4.63
N LEU A 239 -4.82 -3.94 -5.00
CA LEU A 239 -5.19 -4.00 -6.40
C LEU A 239 -5.32 -2.60 -7.02
N VAL A 240 -5.94 -1.64 -6.32
CA VAL A 240 -6.02 -0.25 -6.81
C VAL A 240 -4.65 0.38 -6.90
N LEU A 241 -3.76 0.13 -5.94
CA LEU A 241 -2.39 0.62 -5.95
C LEU A 241 -1.64 0.11 -7.20
N LEU A 242 -1.70 -1.20 -7.45
CA LEU A 242 -1.04 -1.83 -8.60
C LEU A 242 -1.61 -1.33 -9.93
N ARG A 243 -2.94 -1.31 -10.08
CA ARG A 243 -3.60 -0.89 -11.33
C ARG A 243 -3.48 0.62 -11.59
N SER A 244 -3.26 1.43 -10.56
CA SER A 244 -3.06 2.88 -10.72
C SER A 244 -1.66 3.23 -11.22
N TRP A 245 -0.65 2.37 -10.98
CA TRP A 245 0.74 2.70 -11.28
C TRP A 245 1.00 3.09 -12.75
N PRO A 246 0.56 2.33 -13.77
CA PRO A 246 0.76 2.70 -15.18
C PRO A 246 0.11 4.04 -15.59
N HIS A 247 -0.88 4.49 -14.81
CA HIS A 247 -1.60 5.73 -15.04
C HIS A 247 -0.89 6.94 -14.41
N CYS A 248 0.00 6.72 -13.43
CA CYS A 248 0.71 7.74 -12.66
C CYS A 248 2.24 7.73 -12.86
N ASP A 249 2.79 6.68 -13.45
CA ASP A 249 4.23 6.53 -13.67
C ASP A 249 4.83 7.74 -14.39
N SER A 250 5.73 8.43 -13.67
CA SER A 250 6.37 9.65 -14.15
C SER A 250 7.49 9.40 -15.17
N THR A 251 7.99 8.16 -15.26
CA THR A 251 9.08 7.81 -16.17
C THR A 251 8.63 7.72 -17.64
N ARG A 252 7.35 7.40 -17.86
CA ARG A 252 6.74 7.26 -19.19
C ARG A 252 5.89 8.46 -19.61
N GLN A 253 5.64 9.42 -18.72
CA GLN A 253 4.70 10.54 -18.95
C GLN A 253 5.42 11.88 -19.11
N ARG A 254 4.86 12.76 -19.95
CA ARG A 254 5.37 14.13 -20.13
C ARG A 254 5.23 14.92 -18.82
N LYS A 255 6.29 15.66 -18.47
CA LYS A 255 6.29 16.55 -17.30
C LYS A 255 5.27 17.69 -17.48
N GLY A 256 4.47 17.95 -16.46
CA GLY A 256 3.46 19.02 -16.46
C GLY A 256 2.47 18.93 -15.30
N ALA A 257 1.55 19.91 -15.20
CA ALA A 257 0.58 20.01 -14.12
C ALA A 257 -0.31 18.75 -13.96
N THR A 258 -0.73 18.15 -15.08
CA THR A 258 -1.54 16.91 -15.06
C THR A 258 -0.77 15.70 -14.53
N GLN A 259 0.56 15.67 -14.67
CA GLN A 259 1.38 14.61 -14.08
C GLN A 259 1.42 14.75 -12.56
N GLN A 260 1.62 15.97 -12.06
CA GLN A 260 1.61 16.26 -10.62
C GLN A 260 0.27 15.92 -9.97
N GLU A 261 -0.84 16.22 -10.67
CA GLU A 261 -2.17 15.86 -10.23
C GLU A 261 -2.36 14.34 -10.07
N ARG A 262 -1.98 13.56 -11.09
CA ARG A 262 -2.08 12.08 -11.01
C ARG A 262 -1.17 11.51 -9.94
N TRP A 263 0.00 12.08 -9.76
CA TRP A 263 0.91 11.69 -8.71
C TRP A 263 0.31 11.97 -7.32
N ALA A 264 -0.34 13.12 -7.13
CA ALA A 264 -1.06 13.43 -5.90
C ALA A 264 -2.19 12.43 -5.62
N HIS A 265 -2.93 12.00 -6.65
CA HIS A 265 -3.92 10.92 -6.50
C HIS A 265 -3.28 9.58 -6.13
N PHE A 266 -2.14 9.23 -6.74
CA PHE A 266 -1.44 8.01 -6.39
C PHE A 266 -0.96 8.02 -4.93
N ASP A 267 -0.41 9.15 -4.47
CA ASP A 267 -0.03 9.36 -3.09
C ASP A 267 -1.23 9.21 -2.12
N GLN A 268 -2.42 9.69 -2.50
CA GLN A 268 -3.65 9.45 -1.74
C GLN A 268 -4.02 7.96 -1.67
N VAL A 269 -3.90 7.21 -2.76
CA VAL A 269 -4.11 5.75 -2.77
C VAL A 269 -3.12 5.04 -1.83
N VAL A 270 -1.84 5.42 -1.89
CA VAL A 270 -0.81 4.87 -0.99
C VAL A 270 -1.17 5.17 0.47
N LYS A 271 -1.52 6.41 0.81
CA LYS A 271 -1.93 6.79 2.18
C LYS A 271 -3.11 5.96 2.67
N LEU A 272 -4.13 5.77 1.83
CA LEU A 272 -5.28 4.93 2.18
C LEU A 272 -4.88 3.47 2.39
N HIS A 273 -4.02 2.91 1.52
CA HIS A 273 -3.47 1.56 1.71
C HIS A 273 -2.73 1.42 3.05
N LEU A 274 -1.94 2.42 3.45
CA LEU A 274 -1.25 2.41 4.76
C LEU A 274 -2.22 2.52 5.94
N ILE A 275 -3.28 3.32 5.84
CA ILE A 275 -4.32 3.39 6.88
C ILE A 275 -5.00 2.02 7.03
N ILE A 276 -5.40 1.40 5.92
CA ILE A 276 -6.02 0.08 5.93
C ILE A 276 -5.07 -0.97 6.52
N GLY A 277 -3.80 -0.95 6.10
CA GLY A 277 -2.75 -1.82 6.60
C GLY A 277 -2.52 -1.65 8.09
N HIS A 278 -2.47 -0.43 8.61
CA HIS A 278 -2.31 -0.15 10.04
C HIS A 278 -3.49 -0.71 10.85
N LEU A 279 -4.73 -0.40 10.44
CA LEU A 279 -5.94 -0.87 11.13
C LEU A 279 -6.03 -2.41 11.15
N LEU A 280 -5.69 -3.08 10.04
CA LEU A 280 -5.74 -4.54 9.96
C LEU A 280 -4.57 -5.21 10.69
N LEU A 281 -3.34 -4.82 10.35
CA LEU A 281 -2.14 -5.56 10.75
C LEU A 281 -1.63 -5.14 12.13
N VAL A 282 -1.69 -3.84 12.45
CA VAL A 282 -1.17 -3.29 13.70
C VAL A 282 -2.25 -3.27 14.78
N GLU A 283 -3.40 -2.65 14.53
CA GLU A 283 -4.43 -2.50 15.57
C GLU A 283 -5.24 -3.79 15.79
N LYS A 284 -5.62 -4.50 14.72
CA LYS A 284 -6.47 -5.69 14.83
C LYS A 284 -5.69 -6.98 15.09
N ILE A 285 -4.59 -7.21 14.38
CA ILE A 285 -3.77 -8.44 14.49
C ILE A 285 -2.66 -8.29 15.55
N GLY A 286 -1.95 -7.16 15.55
CA GLY A 286 -0.82 -6.88 16.43
C GLY A 286 -1.01 -7.24 17.90
N PRO A 287 -2.14 -6.92 18.57
CA PRO A 287 -2.34 -7.22 20.00
C PRO A 287 -2.38 -8.71 20.37
N PHE A 288 -2.36 -9.59 19.38
CA PHE A 288 -2.36 -11.05 19.56
C PHE A 288 -1.08 -11.72 19.08
N ALA A 289 -0.13 -10.98 18.48
CA ALA A 289 1.07 -11.54 17.88
C ALA A 289 1.97 -12.26 18.89
N ASN A 290 2.14 -11.71 20.10
CA ASN A 290 2.95 -12.32 21.16
C ASN A 290 2.23 -13.42 21.96
N LYS A 291 0.95 -13.66 21.71
CA LYS A 291 0.17 -14.67 22.45
C LYS A 291 0.32 -16.02 21.76
N ARG A 292 0.95 -16.96 22.46
CA ARG A 292 1.22 -18.31 21.96
C ARG A 292 -0.03 -18.94 21.33
N TYR A 293 0.07 -19.32 20.05
CA TYR A 293 -0.99 -19.89 19.21
C TYR A 293 -2.26 -19.03 19.00
N ALA A 294 -2.35 -17.79 19.50
CA ALA A 294 -3.57 -16.99 19.37
C ALA A 294 -3.92 -16.72 17.90
N LEU A 295 -2.94 -16.33 17.09
CA LEU A 295 -3.13 -16.14 15.65
C LEU A 295 -3.42 -17.46 14.93
N SER A 296 -2.73 -18.54 15.28
CA SER A 296 -3.02 -19.88 14.74
C SER A 296 -4.47 -20.30 14.99
N MET A 297 -4.99 -20.07 16.19
CA MET A 297 -6.38 -20.37 16.55
C MET A 297 -7.38 -19.43 15.86
N ALA A 298 -7.01 -18.17 15.62
CA ALA A 298 -7.86 -17.19 14.95
C ALA A 298 -8.14 -17.52 13.48
N VAL A 299 -7.28 -18.30 12.82
CA VAL A 299 -7.55 -18.85 11.48
C VAL A 299 -8.81 -19.73 11.47
N ASN A 300 -9.18 -20.30 12.62
CA ASN A 300 -10.39 -21.10 12.78
C ASN A 300 -10.47 -22.29 11.81
N SER A 301 -9.31 -22.88 11.49
CA SER A 301 -9.21 -24.13 10.73
C SER A 301 -8.64 -25.25 11.60
N ARG A 302 -9.05 -26.48 11.30
CA ARG A 302 -8.47 -27.71 11.88
C ARG A 302 -7.24 -28.20 11.09
N SER A 303 -6.97 -27.63 9.94
CA SER A 303 -5.84 -28.00 9.08
C SER A 303 -4.61 -27.15 9.40
N ALA A 304 -3.49 -27.81 9.69
CA ALA A 304 -2.20 -27.12 9.87
C ALA A 304 -1.76 -26.39 8.59
N VAL A 305 -2.15 -26.88 7.41
CA VAL A 305 -1.86 -26.27 6.11
C VAL A 305 -2.58 -24.92 5.98
N ASP A 306 -3.85 -24.84 6.38
CA ASP A 306 -4.60 -23.58 6.33
C ASP A 306 -3.99 -22.54 7.26
N ILE A 307 -3.58 -22.97 8.46
CA ILE A 307 -2.90 -22.11 9.43
C ILE A 307 -1.56 -21.63 8.86
N ASN A 308 -0.78 -22.52 8.26
CA ASN A 308 0.50 -22.18 7.64
C ASN A 308 0.31 -21.11 6.55
N ILE A 309 -0.61 -21.34 5.61
CA ILE A 309 -0.92 -20.42 4.52
C ILE A 309 -1.36 -19.05 5.06
N ALA A 310 -2.30 -19.02 5.99
CA ALA A 310 -2.83 -17.77 6.54
C ALA A 310 -1.75 -16.96 7.29
N LEU A 311 -0.89 -17.64 8.05
CA LEU A 311 0.17 -16.97 8.81
C LEU A 311 1.33 -16.51 7.91
N PHE A 312 1.72 -17.26 6.88
CA PHE A 312 2.71 -16.78 5.92
C PHE A 312 2.18 -15.55 5.16
N GLU A 313 0.95 -15.59 4.68
CA GLU A 313 0.30 -14.44 4.04
C GLU A 313 0.30 -13.20 4.96
N THR A 314 -0.03 -13.38 6.24
CA THR A 314 0.01 -12.30 7.25
C THR A 314 1.44 -11.78 7.47
N LEU A 315 2.44 -12.66 7.52
CA LEU A 315 3.86 -12.28 7.63
C LEU A 315 4.31 -11.43 6.43
N GLY A 316 3.94 -11.83 5.21
CA GLY A 316 4.24 -11.07 4.00
C GLY A 316 3.60 -9.68 3.99
N ARG A 317 2.35 -9.59 4.46
CA ARG A 317 1.61 -8.31 4.59
C ARG A 317 2.22 -7.37 5.63
N LEU A 318 2.58 -7.89 6.81
CA LEU A 318 3.32 -7.14 7.83
C LEU A 318 4.64 -6.63 7.26
N SER A 319 5.38 -7.51 6.58
CA SER A 319 6.67 -7.18 5.98
C SER A 319 6.55 -6.06 4.95
N LEU A 320 5.59 -6.15 4.02
CA LEU A 320 5.30 -5.10 3.06
C LEU A 320 4.89 -3.79 3.72
N HIS A 321 4.05 -3.85 4.75
CA HIS A 321 3.63 -2.64 5.47
C HIS A 321 4.84 -1.92 6.09
N GLY A 322 5.76 -2.65 6.73
CA GLY A 322 7.01 -2.08 7.24
C GLY A 322 7.90 -1.47 6.13
N LEU A 323 8.05 -2.16 5.00
CA LEU A 323 8.82 -1.67 3.84
C LEU A 323 8.22 -0.39 3.23
N TRP A 324 6.89 -0.30 3.21
CA TRP A 324 6.17 0.90 2.81
C TRP A 324 6.43 2.08 3.75
N LEU A 325 6.30 1.86 5.06
CA LEU A 325 6.50 2.91 6.07
C LEU A 325 7.91 3.54 5.94
N ASN A 326 8.94 2.72 5.74
CA ASN A 326 10.30 3.21 5.53
C ASN A 326 10.48 3.96 4.20
N THR A 327 9.83 3.50 3.13
CA THR A 327 9.93 4.17 1.82
C THR A 327 9.27 5.54 1.83
N VAL A 328 8.18 5.68 2.60
CA VAL A 328 7.48 6.96 2.79
C VAL A 328 8.22 7.86 3.78
N SER A 329 8.86 7.30 4.81
CA SER A 329 9.64 8.06 5.81
C SER A 329 10.80 8.82 5.15
N ALA A 330 11.57 8.13 4.30
CA ALA A 330 12.74 8.67 3.59
C ALA A 330 12.41 9.82 2.61
N ARG A 331 11.12 10.15 2.45
CA ARG A 331 10.61 11.20 1.55
C ARG A 331 10.00 12.38 2.29
N GLN A 332 9.97 12.37 3.61
CA GLN A 332 9.40 13.44 4.43
C GLN A 332 10.47 14.20 5.22
N GLU A 333 10.07 15.30 5.86
CA GLU A 333 10.94 16.08 6.75
C GLU A 333 11.41 15.24 7.95
N THR A 334 12.55 15.60 8.53
CA THR A 334 13.30 14.82 9.54
C THR A 334 12.50 14.35 10.75
N ALA A 335 11.48 15.10 11.19
CA ALA A 335 10.62 14.68 12.31
C ALA A 335 9.61 13.57 11.91
N PHE A 336 9.10 13.60 10.68
CA PHE A 336 8.22 12.56 10.16
C PHE A 336 9.00 11.30 9.78
N GLU A 337 10.25 11.45 9.38
CA GLU A 337 11.17 10.35 9.12
C GLU A 337 11.37 9.47 10.37
N GLN A 338 11.63 10.09 11.53
CA GLN A 338 11.81 9.38 12.81
C GLN A 338 10.54 8.61 13.23
N ALA A 339 9.38 9.27 13.22
CA ALA A 339 8.11 8.65 13.62
C ALA A 339 7.75 7.43 12.75
N MET A 340 8.01 7.51 11.44
CA MET A 340 7.71 6.43 10.51
C MET A 340 8.74 5.28 10.58
N SER A 341 10.00 5.58 10.91
CA SER A 341 11.02 4.57 11.21
C SER A 341 10.71 3.81 12.51
N GLU A 342 10.22 4.51 13.54
CA GLU A 342 9.70 3.88 14.75
C GLU A 342 8.52 2.96 14.46
N GLU A 343 7.60 3.39 13.59
CA GLU A 343 6.45 2.58 13.19
C GLU A 343 6.88 1.32 12.41
N ALA A 344 7.84 1.43 11.49
CA ALA A 344 8.41 0.28 10.80
C ALA A 344 9.06 -0.73 11.79
N ASN A 345 9.75 -0.22 12.81
CA ASN A 345 10.30 -1.05 13.88
C ASN A 345 9.22 -1.75 14.73
N LYS A 346 8.09 -1.07 15.01
CA LYS A 346 6.94 -1.71 15.68
C LYS A 346 6.36 -2.83 14.83
N VAL A 347 6.21 -2.62 13.53
CA VAL A 347 5.72 -3.66 12.60
C VAL A 347 6.67 -4.87 12.56
N LEU A 348 7.99 -4.63 12.51
CA LEU A 348 8.97 -5.72 12.60
C LEU A 348 8.88 -6.48 13.94
N ASN A 349 8.67 -5.77 15.05
CA ASN A 349 8.47 -6.44 16.35
C ASN A 349 7.22 -7.33 16.34
N ILE A 350 6.10 -6.86 15.78
CA ILE A 350 4.88 -7.68 15.63
C ILE A 350 5.18 -8.94 14.82
N ALA A 351 5.91 -8.83 13.71
CA ALA A 351 6.31 -9.99 12.90
C ALA A 351 7.19 -10.97 13.70
N ILE A 352 8.19 -10.49 14.44
CA ILE A 352 9.06 -11.31 15.29
C ILE A 352 8.26 -12.02 16.39
N GLU A 353 7.36 -11.30 17.07
CA GLU A 353 6.49 -11.86 18.10
C GLU A 353 5.59 -12.95 17.53
N MET A 354 5.00 -12.71 16.35
CA MET A 354 4.20 -13.68 15.61
C MET A 354 4.99 -14.96 15.28
N LEU A 355 6.24 -14.82 14.81
CA LEU A 355 7.13 -15.96 14.54
C LEU A 355 7.40 -16.79 15.80
N ASN A 356 7.72 -16.11 16.90
CA ASN A 356 8.01 -16.78 18.18
C ASN A 356 6.78 -17.48 18.78
N ALA A 357 5.59 -16.92 18.59
CA ALA A 357 4.35 -17.46 19.13
C ALA A 357 3.72 -18.58 18.28
N ASN A 358 4.14 -18.74 17.02
CA ASN A 358 3.52 -19.65 16.05
C ASN A 358 4.58 -20.50 15.30
N PRO A 359 4.99 -21.66 15.86
CA PRO A 359 5.99 -22.55 15.29
C PRO A 359 5.73 -23.04 13.86
N VAL A 360 4.47 -23.02 13.40
CA VAL A 360 4.08 -23.40 12.03
C VAL A 360 4.78 -22.55 10.96
N LEU A 361 5.18 -21.32 11.28
CA LEU A 361 5.96 -20.46 10.39
C LEU A 361 7.40 -20.95 10.18
N GLY A 362 7.90 -21.89 10.99
CA GLY A 362 9.23 -22.48 10.79
C GLY A 362 9.27 -23.59 9.72
N ILE A 363 8.11 -24.01 9.18
CA ILE A 363 8.00 -25.15 8.27
C ILE A 363 7.08 -24.75 7.11
N PRO A 364 7.59 -24.06 6.07
CA PRO A 364 6.77 -23.63 4.94
C PRO A 364 6.22 -24.83 4.16
N VAL A 365 4.91 -24.83 3.86
CA VAL A 365 4.27 -25.91 3.08
C VAL A 365 4.36 -25.69 1.56
N ARG A 366 4.69 -24.47 1.12
CA ARG A 366 4.81 -24.10 -0.29
C ARG A 366 6.18 -23.48 -0.56
N ASP A 367 6.76 -23.79 -1.71
CA ASP A 367 8.04 -23.23 -2.14
C ASP A 367 7.94 -21.72 -2.41
N ASP A 368 6.77 -21.26 -2.88
CA ASP A 368 6.57 -19.83 -3.14
C ASP A 368 6.45 -18.96 -1.88
N PHE A 369 6.47 -19.54 -0.66
CA PHE A 369 6.68 -18.79 0.58
C PHE A 369 8.08 -18.19 0.72
N ALA A 370 8.97 -18.47 -0.24
CA ALA A 370 10.15 -17.67 -0.48
C ALA A 370 9.83 -16.17 -0.65
N ILE A 371 8.65 -15.83 -1.18
CA ILE A 371 8.23 -14.43 -1.35
C ILE A 371 8.08 -13.76 0.01
N GLU A 372 7.28 -14.33 0.91
CA GLU A 372 7.07 -13.84 2.27
C GLU A 372 8.40 -13.74 3.04
N LEU A 373 9.25 -14.76 2.90
CA LEU A 373 10.54 -14.81 3.57
C LEU A 373 11.48 -13.72 3.06
N ALA A 374 11.54 -13.50 1.75
CA ALA A 374 12.36 -12.44 1.16
C ALA A 374 11.91 -11.05 1.63
N LEU A 375 10.59 -10.82 1.71
CA LEU A 375 10.03 -9.57 2.22
C LEU A 375 10.36 -9.36 3.70
N PHE A 376 10.22 -10.40 4.52
CA PHE A 376 10.52 -10.34 5.95
C PHE A 376 12.00 -10.07 6.21
N MET A 377 12.89 -10.81 5.55
CA MET A 377 14.32 -10.61 5.70
C MET A 377 14.77 -9.24 5.18
N ARG A 378 14.17 -8.75 4.09
CA ARG A 378 14.42 -7.39 3.60
C ARG A 378 13.95 -6.31 4.58
N LEU A 379 12.81 -6.50 5.26
CA LEU A 379 12.38 -5.59 6.33
C LEU A 379 13.38 -5.60 7.49
N ALA A 380 13.82 -6.77 7.93
CA ALA A 380 14.80 -6.90 9.01
C ALA A 380 16.15 -6.25 8.66
N ASP A 381 16.61 -6.42 7.42
CA ASP A 381 17.82 -5.78 6.87
C ASP A 381 17.69 -4.26 6.83
N MET A 382 16.58 -3.75 6.28
CA MET A 382 16.30 -2.32 6.22
C MET A 382 16.18 -1.66 7.60
N CYS A 383 15.79 -2.41 8.64
CA CYS A 383 15.74 -1.93 10.02
C CYS A 383 17.05 -2.18 10.80
N ASP A 384 18.13 -2.64 10.14
CA ASP A 384 19.41 -3.00 10.77
C ASP A 384 19.29 -4.05 11.88
N ARG A 385 18.34 -4.98 11.74
CA ARG A 385 17.94 -5.96 12.76
C ARG A 385 17.94 -7.41 12.27
N VAL A 386 18.69 -7.70 11.20
CA VAL A 386 18.96 -9.09 10.75
C VAL A 386 19.42 -10.00 11.90
N PRO A 387 20.31 -9.57 12.84
CA PRO A 387 20.72 -10.42 13.96
C PRO A 387 19.55 -10.88 14.84
N ASN A 388 18.49 -10.08 14.98
CA ASN A 388 17.31 -10.42 15.78
C ASN A 388 16.49 -11.56 15.17
N VAL A 389 16.60 -11.79 13.85
CA VAL A 389 15.82 -12.78 13.11
C VAL A 389 16.66 -13.93 12.57
N ALA A 390 17.98 -13.87 12.71
CA ALA A 390 18.91 -14.89 12.21
C ALA A 390 18.57 -16.31 12.69
N ASN A 391 18.15 -16.47 13.95
CA ASN A 391 17.75 -17.77 14.50
C ASN A 391 16.53 -18.38 13.80
N TYR A 392 15.62 -17.56 13.26
CA TYR A 392 14.48 -18.05 12.51
C TYR A 392 14.92 -18.72 11.20
N ILE A 393 15.85 -18.10 10.46
CA ILE A 393 16.43 -18.67 9.24
C ILE A 393 17.21 -19.96 9.53
N ARG A 394 18.01 -19.97 10.60
CA ARG A 394 18.75 -21.17 11.05
C ARG A 394 17.79 -22.33 11.34
N ASN A 395 16.77 -22.07 12.14
CA ASN A 395 15.78 -23.08 12.51
C ASN A 395 15.00 -23.59 11.29
N MET A 396 14.58 -22.70 10.39
CA MET A 396 13.89 -23.10 9.16
C MET A 396 14.77 -23.98 8.28
N SER A 397 16.05 -23.63 8.11
CA SER A 397 17.01 -24.44 7.37
C SER A 397 17.15 -25.85 7.95
N ASP A 398 17.31 -25.95 9.28
CA ASP A 398 17.43 -27.23 9.97
C ASP A 398 16.15 -28.08 9.80
N GLN A 399 14.96 -27.46 9.88
CA GLN A 399 13.68 -28.15 9.66
C GLN A 399 13.53 -28.66 8.23
N LEU A 400 13.90 -27.85 7.24
CA LEU A 400 13.81 -28.21 5.84
C LEU A 400 14.82 -29.30 5.45
N CYS A 401 16.03 -29.30 6.04
CA CYS A 401 16.96 -30.41 5.91
C CYS A 401 16.32 -31.70 6.40
N ASN A 402 15.76 -31.68 7.62
CA ASN A 402 15.06 -32.85 8.17
C ASN A 402 13.87 -33.27 7.30
N GLY A 403 13.16 -32.31 6.71
CA GLY A 403 12.02 -32.60 5.86
C GLY A 403 12.38 -33.31 4.56
N LEU A 404 13.51 -32.94 3.94
CA LEU A 404 14.07 -33.63 2.78
C LEU A 404 14.55 -35.04 3.13
N ILE A 405 15.34 -35.18 4.21
CA ILE A 405 15.89 -36.48 4.67
C ILE A 405 14.76 -37.48 4.95
N ASN A 406 13.72 -37.03 5.64
CA ASN A 406 12.62 -37.90 6.06
C ASN A 406 11.47 -37.99 5.04
N ARG A 407 11.52 -37.18 3.97
CA ARG A 407 10.44 -36.99 2.98
C ARG A 407 9.10 -36.65 3.64
N LEU A 408 9.14 -35.72 4.60
CA LEU A 408 7.99 -35.23 5.35
C LEU A 408 8.08 -33.72 5.51
N HIS A 409 6.97 -33.01 5.40
CA HIS A 409 6.93 -31.56 5.65
C HIS A 409 7.94 -30.73 4.85
N TYR A 410 8.33 -31.21 3.66
CA TYR A 410 9.05 -30.41 2.69
C TYR A 410 8.04 -29.56 1.90
N PRO A 411 8.43 -28.37 1.41
CA PRO A 411 7.58 -27.50 0.61
C PRO A 411 7.38 -28.09 -0.78
N THR A 412 6.21 -27.81 -1.35
CA THR A 412 5.88 -28.18 -2.74
C THR A 412 5.81 -26.95 -3.65
N PRO A 413 6.20 -27.04 -4.94
CA PRO A 413 6.10 -25.93 -5.89
C PRO A 413 4.66 -25.66 -6.35
N THR A 414 3.71 -26.58 -6.13
CA THR A 414 2.30 -26.33 -6.47
C THR A 414 1.66 -25.34 -5.50
N VAL A 415 0.80 -24.48 -6.06
CA VAL A 415 -0.01 -23.52 -5.30
C VAL A 415 -1.47 -23.94 -5.20
N GLU A 416 -1.84 -25.04 -5.87
CA GLU A 416 -3.20 -25.57 -5.87
C GLU A 416 -3.56 -26.13 -4.48
N TYR A 417 -4.58 -25.55 -3.87
CA TYR A 417 -4.93 -25.81 -2.48
C TYR A 417 -5.11 -27.31 -2.16
N ARG A 418 -5.75 -28.05 -3.07
CA ARG A 418 -5.99 -29.50 -2.88
C ARG A 418 -4.70 -30.31 -2.87
N ASP A 419 -3.72 -29.91 -3.67
CA ASP A 419 -2.45 -30.62 -3.75
C ASP A 419 -1.59 -30.30 -2.53
N VAL A 420 -1.53 -29.02 -2.11
CA VAL A 420 -0.83 -28.61 -0.89
C VAL A 420 -1.42 -29.28 0.35
N LEU A 421 -2.75 -29.39 0.44
CA LEU A 421 -3.42 -30.04 1.57
C LEU A 421 -3.09 -31.54 1.68
N ALA A 422 -2.92 -32.21 0.53
CA ALA A 422 -2.62 -33.62 0.46
C ALA A 422 -1.11 -33.93 0.50
N HIS A 423 -0.25 -32.91 0.61
CA HIS A 423 1.18 -33.06 0.47
C HIS A 423 1.87 -33.42 1.81
N PRO A 424 2.76 -34.43 1.84
CA PRO A 424 3.01 -35.43 0.80
C PRO A 424 1.98 -36.56 0.81
N ARG A 425 1.56 -37.06 -0.37
CA ARG A 425 0.58 -38.16 -0.48
C ARG A 425 1.20 -39.51 -0.09
N ASP A 426 2.44 -39.73 -0.49
CA ASP A 426 3.25 -40.89 -0.13
C ASP A 426 4.74 -40.49 -0.13
N ARG A 427 5.62 -41.45 0.17
CA ARG A 427 7.08 -41.23 0.27
C ARG A 427 7.88 -41.90 -0.86
N SER A 428 7.22 -42.28 -1.95
CA SER A 428 7.89 -42.87 -3.10
C SER A 428 8.89 -41.90 -3.73
N ASP A 429 9.90 -42.45 -4.42
CA ASP A 429 10.88 -41.65 -5.14
C ASP A 429 10.18 -40.76 -6.20
N GLY A 430 9.26 -41.34 -6.97
CA GLY A 430 8.54 -40.59 -8.02
C GLY A 430 7.70 -39.42 -7.49
N TYR A 431 6.95 -39.61 -6.40
CA TYR A 431 6.18 -38.51 -5.80
C TYR A 431 7.11 -37.41 -5.29
N PHE A 432 8.18 -37.81 -4.59
CA PHE A 432 9.16 -36.87 -4.06
C PHE A 432 9.84 -36.08 -5.17
N GLU A 433 10.31 -36.75 -6.24
CA GLU A 433 10.94 -36.11 -7.39
C GLU A 433 10.02 -35.10 -8.08
N GLU A 434 8.76 -35.47 -8.33
CA GLU A 434 7.76 -34.60 -8.94
C GLU A 434 7.52 -33.33 -8.11
N HIS A 435 7.38 -33.49 -6.78
CA HIS A 435 7.04 -32.39 -5.86
C HIS A 435 8.26 -31.64 -5.33
N THR A 436 9.47 -31.98 -5.80
CA THR A 436 10.72 -31.25 -5.53
C THR A 436 11.50 -30.98 -6.82
N CYS A 437 10.83 -30.97 -7.98
CA CYS A 437 11.46 -30.83 -9.29
C CYS A 437 12.16 -29.47 -9.48
N ALA A 438 11.66 -28.42 -8.83
CA ALA A 438 12.28 -27.11 -8.81
C ALA A 438 11.99 -26.38 -7.49
N GLY A 439 12.90 -25.50 -7.08
CA GLY A 439 12.75 -24.75 -5.84
C GLY A 439 13.41 -23.37 -5.86
N ILE A 440 12.69 -22.38 -5.31
CA ILE A 440 13.20 -21.01 -5.06
C ILE A 440 13.48 -20.77 -3.57
N LEU A 441 12.78 -21.47 -2.67
CA LEU A 441 12.91 -21.26 -1.21
C LEU A 441 14.26 -21.71 -0.69
N TYR A 442 14.73 -22.87 -1.12
CA TYR A 442 16.04 -23.40 -0.74
C TYR A 442 17.17 -22.48 -1.19
N THR A 443 17.08 -21.94 -2.40
CA THR A 443 18.02 -20.94 -2.93
C THR A 443 18.06 -19.71 -2.03
N LEU A 444 16.88 -19.14 -1.71
CA LEU A 444 16.78 -17.97 -0.85
C LEU A 444 17.39 -18.22 0.54
N LEU A 445 17.13 -19.39 1.13
CA LEU A 445 17.68 -19.75 2.44
C LEU A 445 19.20 -19.92 2.41
N LEU A 446 19.75 -20.56 1.39
CA LEU A 446 21.19 -20.65 1.19
C LEU A 446 21.82 -19.26 1.12
N THR A 447 21.23 -18.35 0.34
CA THR A 447 21.69 -16.97 0.23
C THR A 447 21.69 -16.27 1.59
N TRP A 448 20.58 -16.32 2.32
CA TRP A 448 20.48 -15.65 3.62
C TRP A 448 21.38 -16.28 4.71
N LEU A 449 21.58 -17.60 4.71
CA LEU A 449 22.50 -18.26 5.65
C LEU A 449 23.94 -17.77 5.47
N VAL A 450 24.38 -17.61 4.22
CA VAL A 450 25.70 -17.03 3.92
C VAL A 450 25.75 -15.56 4.31
N MET A 451 24.72 -14.77 3.99
CA MET A 451 24.67 -13.34 4.36
C MET A 451 24.72 -13.10 5.88
N ILE A 452 24.11 -13.97 6.69
CA ILE A 452 24.20 -13.89 8.16
C ILE A 452 25.49 -14.52 8.73
N GLY A 453 26.39 -14.99 7.87
CA GLY A 453 27.69 -15.58 8.25
C GLY A 453 27.62 -17.01 8.80
N ASP A 454 26.52 -17.75 8.60
CA ASP A 454 26.36 -19.13 9.05
C ASP A 454 26.68 -20.12 7.92
N THR A 455 27.94 -20.11 7.47
CA THR A 455 28.43 -20.95 6.37
C THR A 455 28.32 -22.45 6.70
N GLU A 456 28.42 -22.83 7.98
CA GLU A 456 28.25 -24.22 8.41
C GLU A 456 26.85 -24.75 8.07
N ARG A 457 25.79 -24.01 8.43
CA ARG A 457 24.43 -24.40 8.06
C ARG A 457 24.14 -24.26 6.58
N ALA A 458 24.75 -23.28 5.91
CA ALA A 458 24.63 -23.15 4.45
C ALA A 458 25.18 -24.40 3.74
N GLU A 459 26.37 -24.86 4.13
CA GLU A 459 26.98 -26.08 3.58
C GLU A 459 26.20 -27.33 3.98
N ARG A 460 25.67 -27.41 5.21
CA ARG A 460 24.79 -28.51 5.61
C ARG A 460 23.55 -28.60 4.73
N LEU A 461 22.88 -27.47 4.46
CA LEU A 461 21.71 -27.43 3.59
C LEU A 461 22.07 -27.82 2.16
N ARG A 462 23.16 -27.26 1.63
CA ARG A 462 23.70 -27.63 0.31
C ARG A 462 23.96 -29.14 0.20
N ASN A 463 24.68 -29.72 1.16
CA ASN A 463 24.97 -31.15 1.16
C ASN A 463 23.70 -32.00 1.24
N THR A 464 22.73 -31.60 2.05
CA THR A 464 21.43 -32.29 2.16
C THR A 464 20.67 -32.27 0.83
N LEU A 465 20.69 -31.14 0.11
CA LEU A 465 20.09 -31.03 -1.22
C LEU A 465 20.80 -31.93 -2.24
N LEU A 466 22.13 -31.93 -2.26
CA LEU A 466 22.92 -32.78 -3.16
C LEU A 466 22.75 -34.27 -2.88
N GLU A 467 22.55 -34.67 -1.63
CA GLU A 467 22.37 -36.08 -1.24
C GLU A 467 20.93 -36.56 -1.47
N HIS A 468 19.93 -35.77 -1.08
CA HIS A 468 18.54 -36.22 -1.03
C HIS A 468 17.66 -35.69 -2.16
N ALA A 469 18.02 -34.58 -2.80
CA ALA A 469 17.20 -33.93 -3.83
C ALA A 469 18.07 -33.45 -5.02
N SER A 470 19.02 -34.27 -5.47
CA SER A 470 19.96 -33.93 -6.54
C SER A 470 19.30 -33.66 -7.90
N HIS A 471 18.07 -34.11 -8.09
CA HIS A 471 17.24 -33.84 -9.26
C HIS A 471 16.59 -32.44 -9.24
N MET A 472 16.58 -31.75 -8.10
CA MET A 472 15.93 -30.44 -7.95
C MET A 472 16.63 -29.38 -8.79
N THR A 473 15.86 -28.68 -9.61
CA THR A 473 16.33 -27.47 -10.30
C THR A 473 16.22 -26.27 -9.38
N HIS A 474 17.37 -25.81 -8.88
CA HIS A 474 17.46 -24.57 -8.13
C HIS A 474 17.44 -23.38 -9.08
N GLN A 475 16.56 -22.41 -8.82
CA GLN A 475 16.35 -21.30 -9.74
C GLN A 475 16.08 -19.98 -9.01
N ILE A 476 16.27 -18.89 -9.76
CA ILE A 476 15.85 -17.53 -9.40
C ILE A 476 15.03 -16.95 -10.56
N TRP A 477 14.28 -15.89 -10.26
CA TRP A 477 13.56 -15.12 -11.27
C TRP A 477 14.04 -13.68 -11.29
N ILE A 478 14.13 -13.11 -12.49
CA ILE A 478 14.57 -11.74 -12.73
C ILE A 478 13.56 -11.05 -13.66
N PRO A 479 13.17 -9.80 -13.38
CA PRO A 479 12.41 -9.00 -14.34
C PRO A 479 13.09 -8.95 -15.70
N ASP A 480 12.32 -8.96 -16.77
CA ASP A 480 12.77 -8.72 -18.13
C ASP A 480 12.30 -7.33 -18.61
N ASN A 481 12.43 -7.07 -19.91
CA ASN A 481 12.00 -5.79 -20.50
C ASN A 481 10.46 -5.66 -20.62
N GLN A 482 9.71 -6.77 -20.54
CA GLN A 482 8.25 -6.75 -20.65
C GLN A 482 7.57 -6.58 -19.28
N THR A 483 8.29 -6.95 -18.21
CA THR A 483 7.79 -7.00 -16.84
C THR A 483 7.05 -5.71 -16.45
N ASP A 484 7.67 -4.54 -16.61
CA ASP A 484 7.06 -3.27 -16.21
C ASP A 484 5.82 -2.85 -17.01
N GLU A 485 5.52 -3.52 -18.12
CA GLU A 485 4.30 -3.27 -18.90
C GLU A 485 3.11 -4.12 -18.45
N VAL A 486 3.38 -5.38 -18.06
CA VAL A 486 2.34 -6.39 -17.86
C VAL A 486 2.13 -6.75 -16.38
N PHE A 487 3.14 -6.49 -15.54
CA PHE A 487 3.16 -6.95 -14.16
C PHE A 487 2.08 -6.28 -13.30
N TRP A 488 1.75 -5.02 -13.59
CA TRP A 488 0.75 -4.24 -12.86
C TRP A 488 -0.68 -4.77 -13.04
N ASP A 489 -0.96 -5.38 -14.19
CA ASP A 489 -2.26 -5.97 -14.52
C ASP A 489 -2.39 -7.43 -14.03
N GLY A 490 -1.32 -7.99 -13.47
CA GLY A 490 -1.29 -9.35 -12.91
C GLY A 490 -0.95 -10.45 -13.90
N TYR A 491 -0.41 -10.11 -15.07
CA TYR A 491 0.15 -11.11 -15.99
C TYR A 491 1.40 -11.75 -15.37
N ARG A 492 1.56 -13.07 -15.51
CA ARG A 492 2.64 -13.83 -14.87
C ARG A 492 3.65 -14.45 -15.84
N GLU A 493 3.35 -14.48 -17.14
CA GLU A 493 4.23 -15.10 -18.14
C GLU A 493 5.26 -14.10 -18.68
N HIS A 494 6.11 -13.59 -17.80
CA HIS A 494 7.18 -12.64 -18.13
C HIS A 494 8.38 -12.82 -17.20
N GLY A 495 9.47 -12.15 -17.53
CA GLY A 495 10.72 -12.25 -16.80
C GLY A 495 11.58 -13.43 -17.26
N LEU A 496 12.81 -13.46 -16.75
CA LEU A 496 13.78 -14.50 -17.02
C LEU A 496 13.82 -15.46 -15.82
N SER A 497 13.63 -16.75 -16.09
CA SER A 497 14.07 -17.79 -15.15
C SER A 497 15.56 -18.03 -15.37
N VAL A 498 16.32 -18.07 -14.28
CA VAL A 498 17.71 -18.53 -14.28
C VAL A 498 17.74 -19.87 -13.55
N PRO A 499 17.56 -20.99 -14.28
CA PRO A 499 17.59 -22.33 -13.71
C PRO A 499 19.03 -22.83 -13.55
N GLY A 500 19.20 -23.87 -12.74
CA GLY A 500 20.45 -24.62 -12.66
C GLY A 500 21.57 -23.85 -11.97
N LEU A 501 21.27 -23.19 -10.86
CA LEU A 501 22.30 -22.57 -10.03
C LEU A 501 23.39 -23.60 -9.66
N PRO A 502 24.68 -23.25 -9.72
CA PRO A 502 25.80 -24.19 -9.62
C PRO A 502 26.07 -24.65 -8.17
N ILE A 503 25.02 -25.09 -7.47
CA ILE A 503 25.08 -25.58 -6.09
C ILE A 503 25.96 -26.84 -5.98
N ILE A 504 26.09 -27.61 -7.07
CA ILE A 504 27.00 -28.75 -7.13
C ILE A 504 28.46 -28.29 -6.98
N GLU A 505 28.83 -27.17 -7.58
CA GLU A 505 30.20 -26.67 -7.60
C GLU A 505 30.61 -26.13 -6.23
N SER A 506 29.97 -25.04 -5.78
CA SER A 506 30.21 -24.41 -4.48
C SER A 506 29.15 -23.34 -4.18
N LEU A 507 29.07 -22.88 -2.93
CA LEU A 507 28.27 -21.70 -2.61
C LEU A 507 28.81 -20.44 -3.31
N ASP A 508 30.13 -20.28 -3.40
CA ASP A 508 30.74 -19.14 -4.09
C ASP A 508 30.32 -19.05 -5.57
N ALA A 509 30.29 -20.18 -6.28
CA ALA A 509 29.84 -20.24 -7.68
C ALA A 509 28.37 -19.79 -7.83
N VAL A 510 27.53 -20.10 -6.84
CA VAL A 510 26.13 -19.65 -6.83
C VAL A 510 26.05 -18.14 -6.69
N PHE A 511 26.81 -17.55 -5.77
CA PHE A 511 26.86 -16.10 -5.58
C PHE A 511 27.47 -15.39 -6.79
N ASP A 512 28.50 -15.94 -7.42
CA ASP A 512 29.10 -15.40 -8.64
C ASP A 512 28.08 -15.33 -9.78
N LEU A 513 27.26 -16.36 -9.95
CA LEU A 513 26.18 -16.35 -10.95
C LEU A 513 25.08 -15.33 -10.59
N ILE A 514 24.65 -15.29 -9.32
CA ILE A 514 23.64 -14.32 -8.87
C ILE A 514 24.12 -12.88 -9.10
N ASN A 515 25.35 -12.56 -8.72
CA ASN A 515 25.95 -11.23 -8.89
C ASN A 515 26.06 -10.86 -10.37
N ARG A 516 26.53 -11.78 -11.22
CA ARG A 516 26.60 -11.57 -12.67
C ARG A 516 25.22 -11.25 -13.26
N VAL A 517 24.21 -12.03 -12.89
CA VAL A 517 22.82 -11.81 -13.34
C VAL A 517 22.30 -10.46 -12.86
N ILE A 518 22.61 -10.04 -11.62
CA ILE A 518 22.22 -8.74 -11.09
C ILE A 518 22.83 -7.59 -11.91
N GLU A 519 24.11 -7.71 -12.25
CA GLU A 519 24.86 -6.73 -13.04
C GLU A 519 24.38 -6.66 -14.49
N GLU A 520 24.14 -7.80 -15.14
CA GLU A 520 23.66 -7.88 -16.52
C GLU A 520 22.19 -7.43 -16.67
N HIS A 521 21.41 -7.53 -15.59
CA HIS A 521 19.99 -7.23 -15.57
C HIS A 521 19.61 -6.22 -14.46
N PRO A 522 20.10 -4.96 -14.48
CA PRO A 522 19.84 -4.01 -13.40
C PRO A 522 18.33 -3.74 -13.19
N LEU A 523 17.86 -3.91 -11.95
CA LEU A 523 16.42 -3.82 -11.65
C LEU A 523 15.81 -2.44 -11.98
N HIS A 524 16.57 -1.36 -11.76
CA HIS A 524 16.11 0.02 -11.99
C HIS A 524 15.96 0.37 -13.49
N GLU A 525 16.57 -0.40 -14.39
CA GLU A 525 16.38 -0.25 -15.83
C GLU A 525 15.13 -0.99 -16.32
N ARG A 526 14.68 -1.98 -15.54
CA ARG A 526 13.61 -2.91 -15.92
C ARG A 526 12.28 -2.61 -15.30
N VAL A 527 12.26 -1.96 -14.12
CA VAL A 527 11.04 -1.64 -13.38
C VAL A 527 10.99 -0.15 -13.06
N SER A 528 10.00 0.54 -13.61
CA SER A 528 9.81 1.99 -13.46
C SER A 528 9.66 2.40 -12.00
N ALA A 529 8.92 1.62 -11.21
CA ALA A 529 8.73 1.87 -9.77
C ALA A 529 10.05 1.86 -9.00
N VAL A 530 10.94 0.92 -9.32
CA VAL A 530 12.26 0.82 -8.71
C VAL A 530 13.14 1.99 -9.14
N LYS A 531 13.09 2.39 -10.41
CA LYS A 531 13.84 3.52 -10.95
C LYS A 531 13.63 4.83 -10.18
N ILE A 532 12.41 5.08 -9.72
CA ILE A 532 12.07 6.29 -8.94
C ILE A 532 11.99 6.04 -7.43
N GLY A 533 12.51 4.88 -6.98
CA GLY A 533 12.67 4.52 -5.58
C GLY A 533 11.37 4.11 -4.87
N TRP A 534 10.32 3.77 -5.59
CA TRP A 534 9.05 3.24 -5.06
C TRP A 534 9.04 1.71 -5.10
N VAL A 535 10.12 1.10 -4.59
CA VAL A 535 10.34 -0.35 -4.56
C VAL A 535 9.17 -1.13 -3.93
N PRO A 536 8.50 -0.68 -2.85
CA PRO A 536 7.37 -1.41 -2.28
C PRO A 536 6.20 -1.67 -3.23
N ILE A 537 6.00 -0.86 -4.28
CA ILE A 537 4.97 -1.13 -5.31
C ILE A 537 5.30 -2.43 -6.05
N PHE A 538 6.56 -2.56 -6.48
CA PHE A 538 7.07 -3.75 -7.14
C PHE A 538 6.97 -4.98 -6.21
N LEU A 539 7.32 -4.83 -4.93
CA LEU A 539 7.21 -5.91 -3.95
C LEU A 539 5.77 -6.29 -3.62
N THR A 540 4.86 -5.30 -3.64
CA THR A 540 3.41 -5.55 -3.52
C THR A 540 2.94 -6.40 -4.69
N ALA A 541 3.40 -6.12 -5.93
CA ALA A 541 3.08 -6.94 -7.11
C ALA A 541 3.64 -8.37 -6.98
N CYS A 542 4.89 -8.54 -6.51
CA CYS A 542 5.47 -9.86 -6.24
C CYS A 542 4.59 -10.69 -5.30
N ARG A 543 4.21 -10.14 -4.13
CA ARG A 543 3.35 -10.87 -3.19
C ARG A 543 1.95 -11.12 -3.75
N HIS A 544 1.31 -10.07 -4.26
CA HIS A 544 -0.09 -10.11 -4.67
C HIS A 544 -0.32 -11.06 -5.86
N TYR A 545 0.61 -11.11 -6.81
CA TYR A 545 0.52 -11.98 -7.99
C TYR A 545 1.36 -13.26 -7.89
N ARG A 546 1.93 -13.56 -6.71
CA ARG A 546 2.79 -14.73 -6.45
C ARG A 546 3.92 -14.86 -7.47
N MET A 547 4.63 -13.76 -7.71
CA MET A 547 5.86 -13.73 -8.52
C MET A 547 7.07 -13.63 -7.56
N PRO A 548 8.17 -14.36 -7.79
CA PRO A 548 9.30 -14.35 -6.87
C PRO A 548 9.89 -12.95 -6.69
N VAL A 549 10.38 -12.65 -5.49
CA VAL A 549 11.19 -11.45 -5.26
C VAL A 549 12.58 -11.69 -5.88
N PRO A 550 13.10 -10.81 -6.75
CA PRO A 550 14.39 -11.05 -7.39
C PRO A 550 15.57 -10.83 -6.41
N PRO A 551 16.73 -11.46 -6.65
CA PRO A 551 17.91 -11.35 -5.80
C PRO A 551 18.48 -9.94 -5.66
N HIS A 552 18.18 -9.03 -6.59
CA HIS A 552 18.45 -7.59 -6.45
C HIS A 552 17.94 -7.00 -5.14
N ILE A 553 16.84 -7.54 -4.62
CA ILE A 553 16.21 -7.08 -3.38
C ILE A 553 16.77 -7.83 -2.16
N TRP A 554 17.25 -9.06 -2.33
CA TRP A 554 17.75 -9.87 -1.22
C TRP A 554 19.06 -9.31 -0.67
N LEU A 555 19.99 -8.93 -1.54
CA LEU A 555 21.40 -8.70 -1.18
C LEU A 555 21.69 -7.32 -0.56
N GLY A 556 20.72 -6.41 -0.48
CA GLY A 556 20.94 -5.05 0.02
C GLY A 556 22.03 -4.27 -0.75
N ASN A 557 22.19 -2.97 -0.49
CA ASN A 557 23.26 -2.18 -1.13
C ASN A 557 24.63 -2.34 -0.43
N HIS A 558 24.76 -3.28 0.53
CA HIS A 558 25.93 -3.38 1.40
C HIS A 558 27.04 -4.32 0.89
N HIS A 559 26.86 -4.98 -0.27
CA HIS A 559 27.84 -5.93 -0.81
C HIS A 559 28.62 -5.44 -2.05
N SER A 560 28.53 -4.15 -2.43
CA SER A 560 29.63 -3.55 -3.19
C SER A 560 30.86 -3.53 -2.28
N LYS A 561 31.87 -4.35 -2.60
CA LYS A 561 33.14 -4.46 -1.86
C LYS A 561 33.63 -3.10 -1.35
N PRO A 562 34.18 -3.00 -0.13
CA PRO A 562 34.94 -1.83 0.26
C PRO A 562 36.06 -1.66 -0.76
N ASP A 563 36.12 -0.48 -1.36
CA ASP A 563 37.26 -0.07 -2.18
C ASP A 563 38.48 -0.11 -1.24
N ASP A 564 39.41 -1.05 -1.45
CA ASP A 564 40.71 -1.09 -0.78
C ASP A 564 41.58 0.05 -1.33
N SER A 565 41.17 1.28 -1.03
CA SER A 565 41.92 2.50 -1.25
C SER A 565 42.22 3.09 0.13
N PRO A 566 43.49 3.14 0.58
CA PRO A 566 43.82 3.76 1.84
C PRO A 566 43.36 5.22 1.82
N PRO A 567 42.75 5.73 2.91
CA PRO A 567 42.34 7.13 2.96
C PRO A 567 43.58 8.03 2.84
N GLU A 568 43.59 8.87 1.81
CA GLU A 568 44.53 9.99 1.71
C GLU A 568 44.41 10.81 3.00
N GLN A 569 45.45 10.75 3.82
CA GLN A 569 45.60 11.66 4.95
C GLN A 569 45.66 13.08 4.41
N ALA A 570 44.63 13.85 4.74
CA ALA A 570 44.65 15.29 4.63
C ALA A 570 45.86 15.84 5.41
N MET A 571 46.94 16.12 4.71
CA MET A 571 48.05 16.89 5.23
C MET A 571 47.53 18.28 5.59
N SER A 572 47.54 18.57 6.89
CA SER A 572 47.25 19.88 7.45
C SER A 572 48.25 20.91 6.94
N ASP A 573 47.74 22.03 6.42
CA ASP A 573 48.46 23.25 6.06
C ASP A 573 49.09 23.93 7.30
N THR A 574 50.11 23.32 7.91
CA THR A 574 50.79 23.92 9.07
C THR A 574 52.31 23.76 9.09
N ASP A 575 52.95 23.39 7.98
CA ASP A 575 54.42 23.35 7.87
C ASP A 575 55.00 24.09 6.64
N ARG A 576 54.22 25.00 6.03
CA ARG A 576 54.71 25.87 4.94
C ARG A 576 55.37 27.17 5.44
N LYS A 577 56.15 27.12 6.53
CA LYS A 577 57.04 28.20 6.97
C LYS A 577 58.22 27.67 7.81
N GLN A 578 59.12 26.89 7.23
CA GLN A 578 60.52 26.78 7.70
C GLN A 578 61.37 25.93 6.73
N SER A 579 61.74 26.48 5.58
CA SER A 579 62.99 26.13 4.87
C SER A 579 63.20 27.05 3.65
N GLN A 580 63.38 28.35 3.90
CA GLN A 580 64.31 29.14 3.10
C GLN A 580 65.62 29.15 3.89
N GLY A 581 66.65 28.53 3.35
CA GLY A 581 68.00 28.52 3.92
C GLY A 581 68.70 27.18 3.74
N GLY A 582 69.51 27.08 2.68
CA GLY A 582 70.36 25.92 2.39
C GLY A 582 70.49 25.68 0.91
#